data_AF-A0A183I338-F1
#
_entry.id   AF-A0A183I338-F1
#
_cell.length_a   1.000
_cell.length_b   1.000
_cell.length_c   1.000
_cell.angle_alpha   90.00
_cell.angle_beta   90.00
_cell.angle_gamma   90.00
#
_symmetry.space_group_name_H-M   'P 1'
#
loop_
_entity.id
_entity.type
_entity.pdbx_description
1 polymer ?
#
loop_
_entity_poly.entity_id
_entity_poly.type
_entity_poly.pdbx_seq_one_letter_code
_entity_poly.pdbx_strand_id
1 'polypeptide(L)'
;VPCGTIGSGSIGRDFRGGFCKFGLRPGIIEQKIDVVKANQFILTLRQKKEDNLWQTVYQKVLCASSSLSSGREELVSWDFSFPPDKLIYRGLYPRSWTYYSISEFNFTLCIRQISPVIPNDYEDSSLPVTLFIIDAENRSDVDLQVAITFTFRNGTGCQKWCSENICKTDIFEENDGSSLG
;
A
#
# COMPACT_ATOMS: atom_id res chain seq x y z
N VAL A 1 -0.15 10.52 9.00
CA VAL A 1 -0.19 9.79 10.29
C VAL A 1 0.83 8.68 10.16
N PRO A 2 1.75 8.48 11.13
CA PRO A 2 2.78 7.45 11.00
C PRO A 2 2.18 6.04 11.04
N CYS A 3 2.81 5.12 10.34
CA CYS A 3 2.68 3.68 10.52
C CYS A 3 3.69 3.25 11.59
N GLY A 4 3.27 3.13 12.84
CA GLY A 4 4.13 2.74 13.93
C GLY A 4 3.53 3.08 15.28
N THR A 5 3.91 2.32 16.29
CA THR A 5 3.41 2.42 17.65
C THR A 5 4.51 2.96 18.58
N ILE A 6 4.31 2.88 19.89
CA ILE A 6 5.24 3.42 20.87
C ILE A 6 6.51 2.57 20.90
N GLY A 7 7.67 3.18 20.64
CA GLY A 7 8.97 2.51 20.74
C GLY A 7 9.32 1.55 19.60
N SER A 8 8.39 1.21 18.71
CA SER A 8 8.62 0.28 17.59
C SER A 8 9.39 0.88 16.41
N GLY A 9 9.63 2.19 16.43
CA GLY A 9 9.95 2.96 15.23
C GLY A 9 8.71 3.21 14.37
N SER A 10 8.86 4.03 13.33
CA SER A 10 7.73 4.44 12.47
C SER A 10 8.11 4.57 11.01
N ILE A 11 7.14 4.30 10.12
CA ILE A 11 7.20 4.56 8.69
C ILE A 11 6.18 5.64 8.36
N GLY A 12 6.58 6.67 7.63
CA GLY A 12 5.64 7.66 7.11
C GLY A 12 4.84 7.09 5.95
N ARG A 13 3.54 7.42 5.90
CA ARG A 13 2.75 7.36 4.66
C ARG A 13 2.21 8.75 4.40
N ASP A 14 2.59 9.33 3.27
CA ASP A 14 2.22 10.69 2.93
C ASP A 14 0.75 10.78 2.49
N PHE A 15 0.24 12.01 2.43
CA PHE A 15 -1.13 12.25 1.99
C PHE A 15 -1.36 11.89 0.52
N ARG A 16 -0.29 11.69 -0.27
CA ARG A 16 -0.36 11.27 -1.68
C ARG A 16 -0.42 9.73 -1.79
N GLY A 17 -0.37 8.99 -0.69
CA GLY A 17 -0.49 7.53 -0.63
C GLY A 17 0.83 6.77 -0.58
N GLY A 18 1.96 7.46 -0.71
CA GLY A 18 3.30 6.87 -0.79
C GLY A 18 3.96 6.67 0.57
N PHE A 19 4.77 5.62 0.70
CA PHE A 19 5.55 5.33 1.91
C PHE A 19 6.89 6.09 1.89
N CYS A 20 7.24 6.72 3.01
CA CYS A 20 8.42 7.58 3.14
C CYS A 20 8.89 7.69 4.61
N LYS A 21 9.92 8.50 4.89
CA LYS A 21 10.36 8.87 6.26
C LYS A 21 10.48 7.68 7.21
N PHE A 22 11.29 6.69 6.85
CA PHE A 22 11.53 5.51 7.67
C PHE A 22 12.38 5.89 8.88
N GLY A 23 11.79 5.83 10.07
CA GLY A 23 12.41 6.03 11.38
C GLY A 23 12.36 4.74 12.19
N LEU A 24 12.85 3.64 11.61
CA LEU A 24 12.89 2.31 12.26
C LEU A 24 14.05 2.20 13.26
N ARG A 25 15.08 3.03 13.13
CA ARG A 25 16.16 3.15 14.11
C ARG A 25 15.88 4.36 15.01
N PRO A 26 15.85 4.18 16.34
CA PRO A 26 15.64 5.29 17.26
C PRO A 26 16.61 6.46 17.01
N GLY A 27 16.08 7.67 16.89
CA GLY A 27 16.87 8.88 16.68
C GLY A 27 17.39 9.10 15.25
N ILE A 28 17.13 8.20 14.30
CA ILE A 28 17.61 8.31 12.91
C ILE A 28 16.43 8.23 11.95
N ILE A 29 16.25 9.28 11.14
CA ILE A 29 15.39 9.23 9.95
C ILE A 29 16.27 8.80 8.78
N GLU A 30 16.08 7.57 8.31
CA GLU A 30 16.97 6.94 7.33
C GLU A 30 16.78 7.47 5.91
N GLN A 31 15.63 8.09 5.62
CA GLN A 31 15.27 8.54 4.28
C GLN A 31 15.16 10.06 4.20
N LYS A 32 15.96 10.66 3.30
CA LYS A 32 15.77 12.02 2.78
C LYS A 32 14.80 12.08 1.59
N ILE A 33 14.40 10.93 1.04
CA ILE A 33 13.62 10.77 -0.20
C ILE A 33 12.12 10.92 0.11
N ASP A 34 11.38 11.54 -0.82
CA ASP A 34 9.97 11.91 -0.67
C ASP A 34 9.02 10.69 -0.65
N VAL A 35 9.25 9.66 -1.50
CA VAL A 35 8.47 8.39 -1.54
C VAL A 35 9.34 7.20 -2.04
N VAL A 36 9.16 6.01 -1.47
CA VAL A 36 9.75 4.75 -1.95
C VAL A 36 8.89 4.15 -3.07
N LYS A 37 9.43 4.07 -4.29
CA LYS A 37 8.69 3.65 -5.51
C LYS A 37 8.08 2.25 -5.43
N ALA A 38 8.77 1.30 -4.80
CA ALA A 38 8.32 -0.09 -4.69
C ALA A 38 7.29 -0.36 -3.58
N ASN A 39 7.15 0.56 -2.60
CA ASN A 39 6.28 0.35 -1.46
C ASN A 39 4.94 1.02 -1.74
N GLN A 40 3.93 0.26 -2.17
CA GLN A 40 2.71 0.81 -2.73
C GLN A 40 1.51 -0.11 -2.52
N PHE A 41 0.32 0.46 -2.70
CA PHE A 41 -0.88 -0.32 -3.02
C PHE A 41 -1.19 -0.17 -4.51
N ILE A 42 -1.60 -1.25 -5.16
CA ILE A 42 -2.02 -1.26 -6.56
C ILE A 42 -3.47 -1.75 -6.62
N LEU A 43 -4.33 -0.99 -7.28
CA LEU A 43 -5.72 -1.38 -7.53
C LEU A 43 -5.83 -1.97 -8.92
N THR A 44 -6.40 -3.17 -9.01
CA THR A 44 -6.78 -3.81 -10.27
C THR A 44 -8.29 -4.03 -10.28
N LEU A 45 -8.96 -3.49 -11.29
CA LEU A 45 -10.37 -3.78 -11.57
C LEU A 45 -10.48 -4.65 -12.82
N ARG A 46 -11.29 -5.68 -12.72
CA ARG A 46 -11.67 -6.56 -13.83
C ARG A 46 -13.17 -6.51 -14.04
N GLN A 47 -13.59 -6.57 -15.29
CA GLN A 47 -14.99 -6.63 -15.70
C GLN A 47 -15.17 -7.78 -16.70
N LYS A 48 -16.34 -8.40 -16.74
CA LYS A 48 -16.68 -9.38 -17.77
C LYS A 48 -16.92 -8.68 -19.12
N LYS A 49 -16.32 -9.22 -20.18
CA LYS A 49 -16.68 -8.85 -21.57
C LYS A 49 -17.72 -9.81 -22.14
N GLU A 50 -18.13 -9.58 -23.39
CA GLU A 50 -19.13 -10.37 -24.14
C GLU A 50 -18.87 -11.88 -24.07
N ASP A 51 -17.60 -12.30 -24.05
CA ASP A 51 -17.19 -13.72 -23.94
C ASP A 51 -17.32 -14.30 -22.51
N ASN A 52 -17.93 -13.59 -21.56
CA ASN A 52 -18.02 -13.92 -20.12
C ASN A 52 -16.67 -14.08 -19.37
N LEU A 53 -15.55 -13.73 -20.01
CA LEU A 53 -14.22 -13.76 -19.39
C LEU A 53 -13.91 -12.44 -18.66
N TRP A 54 -13.33 -12.54 -17.47
CA TRP A 54 -12.84 -11.40 -16.70
C TRP A 54 -11.60 -10.80 -17.38
N GLN A 55 -11.68 -9.52 -17.73
CA GLN A 55 -10.56 -8.78 -18.32
C GLN A 55 -10.22 -7.57 -17.45
N THR A 56 -8.93 -7.27 -17.32
CA THR A 56 -8.45 -6.08 -16.61
C THR A 56 -8.81 -4.84 -17.39
N VAL A 57 -9.60 -3.98 -16.76
CA VAL A 57 -10.07 -2.70 -17.34
C VAL A 57 -9.39 -1.50 -16.69
N TYR A 58 -8.85 -1.67 -15.48
CA TYR A 58 -8.12 -0.63 -14.77
C TYR A 58 -7.02 -1.26 -13.91
N GLN A 59 -5.82 -0.70 -13.97
CA GLN A 59 -4.73 -1.04 -13.06
C GLN A 59 -3.86 0.19 -12.82
N LYS A 60 -3.81 0.68 -11.57
CA LYS A 60 -2.95 1.82 -11.21
C LYS A 60 -2.37 1.68 -9.81
N VAL A 61 -1.16 2.20 -9.64
CA VAL A 61 -0.55 2.45 -8.34
C VAL A 61 -1.33 3.54 -7.62
N LEU A 62 -1.75 3.29 -6.39
CA LEU A 62 -2.55 4.21 -5.57
C LEU A 62 -1.69 5.29 -4.90
N CYS A 63 -0.91 6.01 -5.71
CA CYS A 63 -0.08 7.13 -5.29
C CYS A 63 -0.11 8.28 -6.29
N ALA A 64 -0.34 9.50 -5.80
CA ALA A 64 -0.43 10.73 -6.59
C ALA A 64 0.88 11.56 -6.56
N SER A 65 2.02 10.96 -6.19
CA SER A 65 3.29 11.67 -6.14
C SER A 65 3.97 11.76 -7.52
N SER A 66 4.13 12.97 -8.04
CA SER A 66 4.84 13.24 -9.31
C SER A 66 6.31 12.83 -9.29
N SER A 67 6.92 12.71 -8.10
CA SER A 67 8.29 12.25 -7.92
C SER A 67 8.52 10.80 -8.34
N LEU A 68 7.46 9.99 -8.44
CA LEU A 68 7.56 8.58 -8.83
C LEU A 68 7.66 8.38 -10.33
N SER A 69 7.14 9.35 -11.10
CA SER A 69 7.13 9.35 -12.56
C SER A 69 8.41 9.91 -13.18
N SER A 70 9.33 10.44 -12.36
CA SER A 70 10.52 11.14 -12.80
C SER A 70 11.80 10.46 -12.29
N GLY A 71 12.66 10.02 -13.22
CA GLY A 71 14.09 9.94 -12.98
C GLY A 71 14.76 8.58 -12.83
N ARG A 72 14.07 7.42 -12.88
CA ARG A 72 14.74 6.10 -12.92
C ARG A 72 13.92 5.00 -13.60
N GLU A 73 14.61 4.08 -14.27
CA GLU A 73 14.07 3.00 -15.12
C GLU A 73 13.48 1.80 -14.35
N GLU A 74 13.45 1.79 -13.02
CA GLU A 74 12.87 0.66 -12.28
C GLU A 74 11.34 0.76 -12.25
N LEU A 75 10.65 -0.40 -12.28
CA LEU A 75 9.19 -0.50 -12.20
C LEU A 75 8.44 0.28 -13.30
N VAL A 76 9.05 0.42 -14.49
CA VAL A 76 8.45 1.13 -15.65
C VAL A 76 7.16 0.50 -16.16
N SER A 77 6.91 -0.77 -15.87
CA SER A 77 5.66 -1.46 -16.23
C SER A 77 4.49 -1.09 -15.32
N TRP A 78 4.73 -0.42 -14.19
CA TRP A 78 3.68 0.00 -13.26
C TRP A 78 3.14 1.38 -13.66
N ASP A 79 1.83 1.54 -13.54
CA ASP A 79 1.18 2.81 -13.85
C ASP A 79 1.09 3.71 -12.59
N PHE A 80 1.96 4.72 -12.52
CA PHE A 80 1.99 5.74 -11.46
C PHE A 80 1.16 7.00 -11.78
N SER A 81 0.34 6.98 -12.83
CA SER A 81 -0.43 8.16 -13.29
C SER A 81 -1.74 8.38 -12.52
N PHE A 82 -1.82 7.98 -11.24
CA PHE A 82 -3.07 8.18 -10.47
C PHE A 82 -3.35 9.69 -10.29
N PRO A 83 -4.53 10.17 -10.68
CA PRO A 83 -4.84 11.60 -10.70
C PRO A 83 -4.93 12.18 -9.28
N PRO A 84 -4.20 13.27 -8.96
CA PRO A 84 -4.21 13.88 -7.62
C PRO A 84 -5.58 14.41 -7.17
N ASP A 85 -6.43 14.88 -8.09
CA ASP A 85 -7.77 15.41 -7.81
C ASP A 85 -8.78 14.34 -7.40
N LYS A 86 -8.46 13.06 -7.63
CA LYS A 86 -9.27 11.90 -7.24
C LYS A 86 -8.83 11.26 -5.93
N LEU A 87 -7.87 11.88 -5.24
CA LEU A 87 -7.35 11.43 -3.95
C LEU A 87 -7.80 12.38 -2.85
N ILE A 88 -8.38 11.83 -1.77
CA ILE A 88 -8.68 12.60 -0.56
C ILE A 88 -8.04 11.91 0.63
N TYR A 89 -7.18 12.62 1.36
CA TYR A 89 -6.56 12.14 2.58
C TYR A 89 -7.13 12.86 3.80
N ARG A 90 -7.41 12.09 4.87
CA ARG A 90 -7.81 12.61 6.19
C ARG A 90 -7.00 11.92 7.26
N GLY A 91 -6.44 12.69 8.20
CA GLY A 91 -5.67 12.15 9.32
C GLY A 91 -6.24 12.58 10.66
N LEU A 92 -6.44 11.61 11.55
CA LEU A 92 -6.78 11.84 12.96
C LEU A 92 -6.08 10.75 13.77
N TYR A 93 -4.88 11.06 14.27
CA TYR A 93 -4.03 10.10 14.96
C TYR A 93 -4.81 9.35 16.06
N PRO A 94 -4.71 8.01 16.12
CA PRO A 94 -3.73 7.16 15.44
C PRO A 94 -4.23 6.53 14.12
N ARG A 95 -5.23 7.16 13.49
CA ARG A 95 -5.87 6.68 12.26
C ARG A 95 -5.69 7.66 11.11
N SER A 96 -5.68 7.15 9.89
CA SER A 96 -5.85 7.96 8.69
C SER A 96 -6.64 7.21 7.63
N TRP A 97 -7.27 7.97 6.74
CA TRP A 97 -8.07 7.47 5.64
C TRP A 97 -7.57 8.08 4.36
N THR A 98 -7.35 7.24 3.34
CA THR A 98 -7.11 7.68 1.98
C THR A 98 -8.22 7.15 1.10
N TYR A 99 -8.98 8.05 0.50
CA TYR A 99 -10.04 7.76 -0.46
C TYR A 99 -9.50 7.94 -1.86
N TYR A 100 -9.78 6.95 -2.71
CA TYR A 100 -9.46 6.94 -4.13
C TYR A 100 -10.77 6.81 -4.91
N SER A 101 -11.10 7.81 -5.72
CA SER A 101 -12.29 7.77 -6.58
C SER A 101 -11.91 7.37 -8.00
N ILE A 102 -12.49 6.26 -8.48
CA ILE A 102 -12.33 5.77 -9.83
C ILE A 102 -13.64 6.07 -10.55
N SER A 103 -13.80 7.34 -10.96
CA SER A 103 -15.07 7.86 -11.48
C SER A 103 -15.52 7.13 -12.75
N GLU A 104 -14.57 6.68 -13.59
CA GLU A 104 -14.82 5.92 -14.82
C GLU A 104 -15.62 4.62 -14.59
N PHE A 105 -15.49 4.03 -13.40
CA PHE A 105 -16.14 2.77 -13.01
C PHE A 105 -17.15 2.95 -11.88
N ASN A 106 -17.51 4.18 -11.50
CA ASN A 106 -18.32 4.48 -10.32
C ASN A 106 -17.86 3.70 -9.07
N PHE A 107 -16.54 3.55 -8.93
CA PHE A 107 -15.92 2.74 -7.87
C PHE A 107 -15.16 3.64 -6.91
N THR A 108 -15.27 3.37 -5.62
CA THR A 108 -14.53 4.08 -4.57
C THR A 108 -13.80 3.09 -3.68
N LEU A 109 -12.52 3.38 -3.42
CA LEU A 109 -11.70 2.62 -2.48
C LEU A 109 -11.30 3.51 -1.31
N CYS A 110 -11.52 3.04 -0.09
CA CYS A 110 -10.97 3.65 1.11
C CYS A 110 -9.91 2.73 1.73
N ILE A 111 -8.71 3.26 1.96
CA ILE A 111 -7.69 2.59 2.78
C ILE A 111 -7.62 3.32 4.11
N ARG A 112 -8.11 2.65 5.16
CA ARG A 112 -8.00 3.10 6.55
C ARG A 112 -6.75 2.50 7.18
N GLN A 113 -5.78 3.35 7.46
CA GLN A 113 -4.55 3.02 8.18
C GLN A 113 -4.76 3.22 9.68
N ILE A 114 -4.30 2.27 10.50
CA ILE A 114 -4.37 2.32 11.96
C ILE A 114 -3.04 1.85 12.54
N SER A 115 -2.46 2.67 13.41
CA SER A 115 -1.41 2.22 14.32
C SER A 115 -2.03 2.07 15.70
N PRO A 116 -2.04 0.88 16.33
CA PRO A 116 -2.69 0.71 17.62
C PRO A 116 -1.89 1.48 18.69
N VAL A 117 -2.42 2.63 19.09
CA VAL A 117 -1.93 3.39 20.24
C VAL A 117 -3.13 3.63 21.13
N ILE A 118 -3.22 2.79 22.15
CA ILE A 118 -4.36 2.60 23.03
C ILE A 118 -3.96 3.12 24.41
N PRO A 119 -4.66 4.15 24.95
CA PRO A 119 -4.36 4.67 26.27
C PRO A 119 -4.41 3.58 27.34
N ASN A 120 -3.40 3.55 28.21
CA ASN A 120 -3.23 2.60 29.32
C ASN A 120 -2.97 1.13 28.92
N ASP A 121 -2.74 0.84 27.64
CA ASP A 121 -2.32 -0.47 27.15
C ASP A 121 -0.94 -0.34 26.52
N TYR A 122 0.11 -0.73 27.25
CA TYR A 122 1.49 -0.61 26.80
C TYR A 122 2.01 -1.87 26.09
N GLU A 123 1.25 -2.97 26.15
CA GLU A 123 1.61 -4.20 25.46
C GLU A 123 1.27 -4.04 23.98
N ASP A 124 -0.01 -3.86 23.66
CA ASP A 124 -0.46 -3.73 22.27
C ASP A 124 0.03 -2.44 21.63
N SER A 125 0.14 -1.36 22.41
CA SER A 125 0.67 -0.08 21.92
C SER A 125 2.18 -0.07 21.69
N SER A 126 2.89 -1.18 21.91
CA SER A 126 4.32 -1.32 21.62
C SER A 126 4.60 -2.27 20.45
N LEU A 127 3.57 -2.93 19.92
CA LEU A 127 3.74 -3.89 18.83
C LEU A 127 4.17 -3.18 17.53
N PRO A 128 5.16 -3.71 16.78
CA PRO A 128 5.62 -3.13 15.51
C PRO A 128 4.65 -3.43 14.36
N VAL A 129 3.39 -3.00 14.50
CA VAL A 129 2.30 -3.33 13.58
C VAL A 129 1.56 -2.09 13.09
N THR A 130 1.03 -2.16 11.88
CA THR A 130 0.07 -1.19 11.33
C THR A 130 -0.95 -1.95 10.50
N LEU A 131 -2.22 -1.62 10.70
CA LEU A 131 -3.32 -2.23 9.96
C LEU A 131 -3.72 -1.34 8.79
N PHE A 132 -4.00 -1.97 7.65
CA PHE A 132 -4.64 -1.36 6.49
C PHE A 132 -5.97 -2.05 6.26
N ILE A 133 -7.06 -1.39 6.65
CA ILE A 133 -8.42 -1.88 6.45
C ILE A 133 -8.93 -1.25 5.17
N ILE A 134 -9.43 -2.08 4.26
CA ILE A 134 -9.78 -1.64 2.92
C ILE A 134 -11.27 -1.82 2.70
N ASP A 135 -11.94 -0.72 2.42
CA ASP A 135 -13.35 -0.68 2.07
C ASP A 135 -13.47 -0.40 0.57
N ALA A 136 -14.12 -1.30 -0.17
CA ALA A 136 -14.33 -1.20 -1.61
C ALA A 136 -15.83 -1.06 -1.91
N GLU A 137 -16.21 0.03 -2.58
CA GLU A 137 -17.60 0.34 -2.87
C GLU A 137 -17.81 0.42 -4.39
N ASN A 138 -18.59 -0.50 -4.93
CA ASN A 138 -19.04 -0.48 -6.32
C ASN A 138 -20.45 0.14 -6.39
N ARG A 139 -20.59 1.31 -7.04
CA ARG A 139 -21.88 1.96 -7.30
C ARG A 139 -22.30 1.88 -8.76
N SER A 140 -21.57 1.12 -9.58
CA SER A 140 -21.97 0.86 -10.95
C SER A 140 -23.08 -0.20 -11.02
N ASP A 141 -23.66 -0.33 -12.19
CA ASP A 141 -24.61 -1.38 -12.58
C ASP A 141 -23.93 -2.67 -13.06
N VAL A 142 -22.60 -2.72 -13.04
CA VAL A 142 -21.81 -3.84 -13.54
C VAL A 142 -21.04 -4.54 -12.44
N ASP A 143 -20.90 -5.86 -12.58
CA ASP A 143 -20.05 -6.65 -11.68
C ASP A 143 -18.57 -6.34 -11.91
N LEU A 144 -17.89 -5.95 -10.84
CA LEU A 144 -16.46 -5.69 -10.83
C LEU A 144 -15.75 -6.70 -9.93
N GLN A 145 -14.69 -7.31 -10.46
CA GLN A 145 -13.75 -8.09 -9.67
C GLN A 145 -12.58 -7.19 -9.28
N VAL A 146 -12.46 -6.94 -7.97
CA VAL A 146 -11.47 -6.05 -7.38
C VAL A 146 -10.31 -6.86 -6.83
N ALA A 147 -9.09 -6.49 -7.16
CA ALA A 147 -7.89 -6.99 -6.50
C ALA A 147 -7.05 -5.81 -6.01
N ILE A 148 -6.54 -5.93 -4.78
CA ILE A 148 -5.64 -4.94 -4.19
C ILE A 148 -4.33 -5.64 -3.88
N THR A 149 -3.26 -5.18 -4.51
CA THR A 149 -1.91 -5.70 -4.28
C THR A 149 -1.19 -4.77 -3.33
N PHE A 150 -0.62 -5.32 -2.25
CA PHE A 150 0.27 -4.59 -1.37
C PHE A 150 1.72 -5.00 -1.65
N THR A 151 2.56 -4.05 -2.03
CA THR A 151 3.97 -4.29 -2.32
C THR A 151 4.84 -3.56 -1.30
N PHE A 152 5.88 -4.23 -0.84
CA PHE A 152 6.85 -3.66 0.07
C PHE A 152 8.22 -4.22 -0.25
N ARG A 153 9.18 -3.34 -0.51
CA ARG A 153 10.55 -3.74 -0.79
C ARG A 153 11.20 -4.32 0.48
N ASN A 154 12.21 -5.16 0.32
CA ASN A 154 13.05 -5.59 1.43
C ASN A 154 13.87 -4.41 2.02
N GLY A 155 13.92 -4.33 3.34
CA GLY A 155 14.69 -3.34 4.08
C GLY A 155 14.29 -1.87 3.84
N THR A 156 15.22 -0.94 4.12
CA THR A 156 14.85 0.47 4.37
C THR A 156 15.30 1.48 3.32
N GLY A 157 16.10 1.10 2.31
CA GLY A 157 16.62 2.09 1.35
C GLY A 157 18.00 2.61 1.65
N CYS A 158 18.52 2.38 2.85
CA CYS A 158 19.79 2.96 3.25
C CYS A 158 20.96 2.11 2.73
N GLN A 159 21.78 2.67 1.83
CA GLN A 159 23.00 2.03 1.32
C GLN A 159 23.97 1.58 2.42
N LYS A 160 23.99 2.27 3.57
CA LYS A 160 24.82 1.90 4.73
C LYS A 160 24.44 0.55 5.35
N TRP A 161 23.21 0.10 5.13
CA TRP A 161 22.65 -1.14 5.66
C TRP A 161 22.41 -2.17 4.55
N CYS A 162 22.81 -1.89 3.30
CA CYS A 162 22.73 -2.82 2.17
C CYS A 162 23.78 -3.95 2.27
N SER A 163 23.71 -4.70 3.37
CA SER A 163 24.01 -6.14 3.39
C SER A 163 22.68 -6.91 3.40
N GLU A 164 21.69 -6.39 2.66
CA GLU A 164 20.41 -7.08 2.45
C GLU A 164 20.73 -8.31 1.57
N ASN A 165 20.38 -9.51 2.07
CA ASN A 165 20.60 -10.76 1.36
C ASN A 165 20.08 -10.70 -0.09
N ILE A 166 20.67 -11.52 -0.96
CA ILE A 166 20.20 -11.73 -2.35
C ILE A 166 18.68 -11.92 -2.33
N CYS A 167 17.97 -11.14 -3.15
CA CYS A 167 16.52 -11.27 -3.30
C CYS A 167 16.19 -12.72 -3.66
N LYS A 168 15.41 -13.40 -2.82
CA LYS A 168 14.96 -14.77 -3.06
C LYS A 168 13.48 -14.74 -3.40
N THR A 169 13.10 -15.58 -4.35
CA THR A 169 11.71 -15.87 -4.68
C THR A 169 11.49 -17.34 -4.43
N ASP A 170 10.50 -17.66 -3.62
CA ASP A 170 10.07 -19.02 -3.37
C ASP A 170 8.59 -19.12 -3.76
N ILE A 171 8.20 -20.25 -4.35
CA ILE A 171 6.79 -20.51 -4.68
C ILE A 171 6.09 -20.83 -3.37
N PHE A 172 5.06 -20.07 -3.03
CA PHE A 172 4.20 -20.36 -1.88
C PHE A 172 3.18 -21.41 -2.30
N GLU A 173 3.49 -22.69 -2.07
CA GLU A 173 2.51 -23.76 -2.23
C GLU A 173 1.62 -23.81 -0.99
N GLU A 174 0.35 -23.45 -1.15
CA GLU A 174 -0.68 -23.73 -0.17
C GLU A 174 -0.98 -25.23 -0.28
N ASN A 175 -0.45 -26.02 0.66
CA ASN A 175 -0.82 -27.43 0.78
C ASN A 175 -2.29 -27.48 1.18
N ASP A 176 -3.18 -27.49 0.19
CA ASP A 176 -4.54 -27.96 0.38
C ASP A 176 -4.44 -29.44 0.78
N GLY A 177 -4.49 -29.66 2.09
CA GLY A 177 -4.54 -30.99 2.69
C GLY A 177 -5.82 -31.69 2.28
N SER A 178 -5.82 -32.29 1.10
CA SER A 178 -6.82 -33.26 0.67
C SER A 178 -6.16 -34.42 -0.05
N SER A 179 -5.73 -35.41 0.73
CA SER A 179 -5.70 -36.79 0.27
C SER A 179 -5.84 -37.71 1.48
N LEU A 180 -7.10 -37.93 1.84
CA LEU A 180 -7.58 -39.21 2.36
C LEU A 180 -7.06 -40.33 1.45
N GLY A 181 -6.37 -41.28 2.06
CA GLY A 181 -5.98 -42.57 1.50
C GLY A 181 -5.73 -43.53 2.64
#